data_AF-A0A845GA54-F1
#
_entry.id   AF-A0A845GA54-F1
#
_cell.length_a   1.000
_cell.length_b   1.000
_cell.length_c   1.000
_cell.angle_alpha   90.00
_cell.angle_beta   90.00
_cell.angle_gamma   90.00
#
_symmetry.space_group_name_H-M   'P 1'
#
loop_
_entity.id
_entity.type
_entity.pdbx_description
1 polymer ?
#
loop_
_entity_poly.entity_id
_entity_poly.type
_entity_poly.pdbx_seq_one_letter_code
_entity_poly.pdbx_strand_id
1 'polypeptide(L)'
;MDTETHTGEQARLLARIEQTQRPDLVVMMGYGDELPVFRRARALWEFYATHFPGVEIIFPRWSSKLRRGEVVSEGRDLLVGIGDGFQGDAGYSNSGVWSQSENARWIYRQVLAQDYVLRNREGPFFLYQTTVTSVVDFRGLCTVLDQLDPVNCYAGPLGRLNGPEAFNGLTFVSGASAVLSRDVLERMRERYDPRHVFATLPNDIWQAALLHDVARQALPTFNLVKPRAARADAGYITALVKQQLQQGQYHFRVKTVAPEDAAGRREDIDPWIMLRTMEAILESEHTPAATLALVDKVRRMTDGGAGAPVAPIRAEPLHTGHRDIPLSDLEIA
;
A
#
# COMPACT_ATOMS: atom_id res chain seq x y z
N MET A 1 -39.19 2.76 18.67
CA MET A 1 -38.96 3.92 17.79
C MET A 1 -37.59 3.69 17.18
N ASP A 2 -37.42 2.57 16.47
CA ASP A 2 -36.10 1.94 16.19
C ASP A 2 -36.02 1.32 14.80
N THR A 3 -37.09 1.42 13.99
CA THR A 3 -37.16 0.78 12.67
C THR A 3 -36.57 1.65 11.55
N GLU A 4 -36.60 2.98 11.67
CA GLU A 4 -36.07 3.92 10.66
C GLU A 4 -34.53 4.02 10.67
N THR A 5 -33.91 3.88 11.84
CA THR A 5 -32.44 3.90 11.99
C THR A 5 -31.79 2.65 11.39
N HIS A 6 -32.37 1.46 11.63
CA HIS A 6 -31.84 0.21 11.07
C HIS A 6 -31.97 0.11 9.55
N THR A 7 -33.04 0.66 8.95
CA THR A 7 -33.18 0.70 7.48
C THR A 7 -32.18 1.66 6.83
N GLY A 8 -31.91 2.81 7.46
CA GLY A 8 -30.91 3.75 6.99
C GLY A 8 -29.47 3.22 7.05
N GLU A 9 -29.11 2.51 8.12
CA GLU A 9 -27.78 1.87 8.26
C GLU A 9 -27.57 0.75 7.23
N GLN A 10 -28.59 -0.09 7.02
CA GLN A 10 -28.53 -1.16 6.04
C GLN A 10 -28.40 -0.62 4.61
N ALA A 11 -29.16 0.42 4.26
CA ALA A 11 -29.06 1.06 2.95
C ALA A 11 -27.66 1.68 2.72
N ARG A 12 -27.08 2.32 3.74
CA ARG A 12 -25.70 2.86 3.68
C ARG A 12 -24.65 1.76 3.52
N LEU A 13 -24.82 0.62 4.19
CA LEU A 13 -23.92 -0.53 4.02
C LEU A 13 -23.98 -1.08 2.60
N LEU A 14 -25.19 -1.28 2.05
CA LEU A 14 -25.39 -1.78 0.69
C LEU A 14 -24.82 -0.83 -0.37
N ALA A 15 -25.09 0.48 -0.24
CA ALA A 15 -24.53 1.49 -1.15
C ALA A 15 -22.99 1.49 -1.16
N ARG A 16 -22.36 1.28 0.00
CA ARG A 16 -20.90 1.12 0.10
C ARG A 16 -20.40 -0.16 -0.58
N ILE A 17 -21.13 -1.27 -0.43
CA ILE A 17 -20.76 -2.53 -1.09
C ILE A 17 -20.80 -2.34 -2.62
N GLU A 18 -21.87 -1.73 -3.13
CA GLU A 18 -22.04 -1.45 -4.56
C GLU A 18 -20.92 -0.55 -5.11
N GLN A 19 -20.51 0.48 -4.37
CA GLN A 19 -19.41 1.38 -4.73
C GLN A 19 -18.03 0.70 -4.81
N THR A 20 -17.91 -0.56 -4.38
CA THR A 20 -16.63 -1.29 -4.35
C THR A 20 -16.66 -2.59 -5.15
N GLN A 21 -17.61 -2.74 -6.08
CA GLN A 21 -17.62 -3.82 -7.07
C GLN A 21 -16.54 -3.56 -8.14
N ARG A 22 -15.34 -4.13 -7.95
CA ARG A 22 -14.20 -3.96 -8.88
C ARG A 22 -13.58 -5.31 -9.25
N PRO A 23 -14.17 -6.03 -10.23
CA PRO A 23 -13.61 -7.30 -10.69
C PRO A 23 -12.23 -7.14 -11.34
N ASP A 24 -11.88 -5.94 -11.78
CA ASP A 24 -10.59 -5.54 -12.37
C ASP A 24 -9.55 -5.12 -11.31
N LEU A 25 -9.82 -5.27 -10.01
CA LEU A 25 -8.90 -4.91 -8.93
C LEU A 25 -8.49 -6.14 -8.11
N VAL A 26 -7.18 -6.30 -7.90
CA VAL A 26 -6.61 -7.19 -6.89
C VAL A 26 -5.84 -6.36 -5.90
N VAL A 27 -6.17 -6.48 -4.62
CA VAL A 27 -5.42 -5.84 -3.54
C VAL A 27 -4.49 -6.87 -2.93
N MET A 28 -3.19 -6.64 -3.05
CA MET A 28 -2.18 -7.49 -2.44
C MET A 28 -1.59 -6.81 -1.22
N MET A 29 -1.87 -7.37 -0.05
CA MET A 29 -1.37 -6.86 1.21
C MET A 29 -0.07 -7.55 1.57
N GLY A 30 1.02 -6.84 1.30
CA GLY A 30 2.35 -7.29 1.56
C GLY A 30 2.94 -6.75 2.85
N TYR A 31 3.10 -7.58 3.88
CA TYR A 31 4.05 -7.36 4.98
C TYR A 31 3.96 -8.51 5.98
N GLY A 32 5.09 -8.89 6.59
CA GLY A 32 5.28 -10.09 7.39
C GLY A 32 4.32 -10.28 8.57
N ASP A 33 3.13 -10.80 8.33
CA ASP A 33 2.25 -11.35 9.37
C ASP A 33 2.89 -12.52 10.16
N GLU A 34 3.98 -13.07 9.63
CA GLU A 34 4.92 -13.94 10.32
C GLU A 34 5.58 -13.24 11.53
N LEU A 35 5.73 -11.92 11.49
CA LEU A 35 6.20 -11.10 12.62
C LEU A 35 5.08 -10.89 13.63
N PRO A 36 5.29 -11.21 14.93
CA PRO A 36 4.27 -11.08 15.97
C PRO A 36 3.62 -9.69 16.06
N VAL A 37 4.38 -8.64 15.76
CA VAL A 37 3.90 -7.24 15.78
C VAL A 37 2.79 -6.99 14.76
N PHE A 38 2.77 -7.71 13.63
CA PHE A 38 1.81 -7.48 12.55
C PHE A 38 0.60 -8.43 12.59
N ARG A 39 0.61 -9.45 13.47
CA ARG A 39 -0.52 -10.39 13.62
C ARG A 39 -1.82 -9.70 14.03
N ARG A 40 -1.73 -8.67 14.89
CA ARG A 40 -2.91 -7.89 15.32
C ARG A 40 -3.49 -7.06 14.18
N ALA A 41 -2.63 -6.44 13.37
CA ALA A 41 -3.03 -5.71 12.17
C ALA A 41 -3.69 -6.64 11.15
N ARG A 42 -3.13 -7.85 10.94
CA ARG A 42 -3.70 -8.87 10.06
C ARG A 42 -5.11 -9.29 10.49
N ALA A 43 -5.32 -9.50 11.79
CA ALA A 43 -6.64 -9.85 12.33
C ALA A 43 -7.66 -8.72 12.10
N LEU A 44 -7.29 -7.46 12.34
CA LEU A 44 -8.17 -6.32 12.04
C LEU A 44 -8.54 -6.25 10.56
N TRP A 45 -7.60 -6.54 9.66
CA TRP A 45 -7.87 -6.61 8.23
C TRP A 45 -8.87 -7.71 7.85
N GLU A 46 -8.92 -8.85 8.55
CA GLU A 46 -9.94 -9.89 8.28
C GLU A 46 -11.34 -9.32 8.41
N PHE A 47 -11.60 -8.63 9.53
CA PHE A 47 -12.87 -7.97 9.80
C PHE A 47 -13.12 -6.84 8.82
N TYR A 48 -12.17 -5.91 8.66
CA TYR A 48 -12.37 -4.74 7.82
C TYR A 48 -12.69 -5.08 6.37
N ALA A 49 -12.00 -6.07 5.80
CA ALA A 49 -12.23 -6.50 4.44
C ALA A 49 -13.59 -7.21 4.24
N THR A 50 -14.31 -7.61 5.28
CA THR A 50 -15.71 -8.08 5.14
C THR A 50 -16.68 -6.98 4.75
N HIS A 51 -16.35 -5.72 5.01
CA HIS A 51 -17.17 -4.56 4.63
C HIS A 51 -17.05 -4.19 3.14
N PHE A 52 -16.15 -4.85 2.41
CA PHE A 52 -15.88 -4.59 0.99
C PHE A 52 -15.80 -5.92 0.22
N PRO A 53 -16.91 -6.68 0.15
CA PRO A 53 -16.91 -8.02 -0.44
C PRO A 53 -16.67 -8.03 -1.95
N GLY A 54 -16.82 -6.89 -2.64
CA GLY A 54 -16.55 -6.74 -4.07
C GLY A 54 -15.09 -6.49 -4.43
N VAL A 55 -14.20 -6.40 -3.44
CA VAL A 55 -12.76 -6.20 -3.63
C VAL A 55 -12.02 -7.49 -3.30
N GLU A 56 -11.28 -8.02 -4.27
CA GLU A 56 -10.38 -9.15 -4.00
C GLU A 56 -9.18 -8.68 -3.19
N ILE A 57 -8.97 -9.29 -2.02
CA ILE A 57 -7.84 -9.00 -1.14
C ILE A 57 -7.09 -10.30 -0.87
N ILE A 58 -5.81 -10.32 -1.21
CA ILE A 58 -4.90 -11.45 -1.00
C ILE A 58 -3.78 -11.08 -0.03
N PHE A 59 -3.41 -12.05 0.82
CA PHE A 59 -2.30 -11.96 1.78
C PHE A 59 -1.23 -13.00 1.42
N PRO A 60 -0.15 -12.62 0.71
CA PRO A 60 0.93 -13.55 0.40
C PRO A 60 1.74 -13.94 1.64
N ARG A 61 1.86 -15.24 1.92
CA ARG A 61 2.54 -15.78 3.11
C ARG A 61 3.48 -16.92 2.76
N TRP A 62 4.56 -17.11 3.52
CA TRP A 62 5.37 -18.32 3.33
C TRP A 62 4.67 -19.55 3.90
N SER A 63 4.84 -20.68 3.20
CA SER A 63 4.41 -21.99 3.65
C SER A 63 5.56 -22.99 3.54
N SER A 64 5.92 -23.59 4.68
CA SER A 64 6.85 -24.72 4.74
C SER A 64 6.24 -26.04 4.28
N LYS A 65 4.92 -26.08 4.10
CA LYS A 65 4.19 -27.28 3.65
C LYS A 65 4.19 -27.43 2.12
N LEU A 66 4.59 -26.39 1.39
CA LEU A 66 4.58 -26.34 -0.07
C LEU A 66 6.02 -26.34 -0.61
N ARG A 67 6.21 -26.93 -1.78
CA ARG A 67 7.52 -26.95 -2.46
C ARG A 67 7.91 -25.54 -2.89
N ARG A 68 9.21 -25.28 -3.01
CA ARG A 68 9.69 -23.97 -3.47
C ARG A 68 9.06 -23.60 -4.82
N GLY A 69 8.42 -22.43 -4.87
CA GLY A 69 7.76 -21.93 -6.09
C GLY A 69 6.33 -22.42 -6.30
N GLU A 70 5.84 -23.33 -5.47
CA GLU A 70 4.43 -23.73 -5.44
C GLU A 70 3.60 -22.61 -4.79
N VAL A 71 2.44 -22.29 -5.35
CA VAL A 71 1.55 -21.25 -4.84
C VAL A 71 0.13 -21.80 -4.77
N VAL A 72 -0.50 -21.68 -3.60
CA VAL A 72 -1.85 -22.19 -3.34
C VAL A 72 -2.68 -21.11 -2.65
N SER A 73 -3.92 -20.90 -3.09
CA SER A 73 -4.87 -20.00 -2.44
C SER A 73 -5.65 -20.73 -1.35
N GLU A 74 -5.72 -20.15 -0.15
CA GLU A 74 -6.50 -20.63 0.99
C GLU A 74 -7.33 -19.46 1.55
N GLY A 75 -8.57 -19.30 1.06
CA GLY A 75 -9.38 -18.14 1.38
C GLY A 75 -8.73 -16.85 0.87
N ARG A 76 -8.39 -15.93 1.78
CA ARG A 76 -7.64 -14.70 1.47
C ARG A 76 -6.12 -14.88 1.55
N ASP A 77 -5.64 -15.96 2.14
CA ASP A 77 -4.21 -16.23 2.21
C ASP A 77 -3.74 -16.82 0.88
N LEU A 78 -2.63 -16.31 0.36
CA LEU A 78 -1.93 -16.89 -0.80
C LEU A 78 -0.63 -17.51 -0.28
N LEU A 79 -0.65 -18.83 -0.10
CA LEU A 79 0.47 -19.59 0.43
C LEU A 79 1.52 -19.78 -0.64
N VAL A 80 2.72 -19.29 -0.37
CA VAL A 80 3.89 -19.39 -1.25
C VAL A 80 4.88 -20.38 -0.64
N GLY A 81 5.20 -21.43 -1.37
CA GLY A 81 6.09 -22.47 -0.91
C GLY A 81 7.53 -22.02 -0.83
N ILE A 82 8.11 -22.23 0.35
CA ILE A 82 9.48 -21.86 0.68
C ILE A 82 10.45 -23.05 0.55
N GLY A 83 9.91 -24.28 0.61
CA GLY A 83 10.67 -25.55 0.59
C GLY A 83 11.57 -25.77 1.81
N ASP A 84 12.31 -26.88 1.80
CA ASP A 84 13.28 -27.24 2.84
C ASP A 84 14.61 -26.53 2.56
N GLY A 85 14.85 -25.36 3.15
CA GLY A 85 16.20 -24.76 3.08
C GLY A 85 16.32 -23.25 3.13
N PHE A 86 15.23 -22.51 3.35
CA PHE A 86 15.29 -21.05 3.37
C PHE A 86 15.54 -20.51 4.78
N GLN A 87 16.73 -20.80 5.33
CA GLN A 87 17.22 -20.15 6.53
C GLN A 87 17.94 -18.86 6.17
N GLY A 88 17.83 -17.83 6.99
CA GLY A 88 18.77 -16.72 6.96
C GLY A 88 18.37 -15.62 7.90
N ASP A 89 19.20 -14.59 7.92
CA ASP A 89 19.32 -13.71 9.06
C ASP A 89 18.04 -12.92 9.31
N ALA A 90 17.61 -12.92 10.57
CA ALA A 90 16.52 -12.10 11.07
C ALA A 90 17.05 -10.66 11.23
N GLY A 91 17.04 -9.89 10.15
CA GLY A 91 17.55 -8.52 10.11
C GLY A 91 16.49 -7.51 10.55
N TYR A 92 15.29 -7.56 9.99
CA TYR A 92 14.24 -6.57 10.26
C TYR A 92 13.71 -6.66 11.69
N SER A 93 13.50 -7.87 12.22
CA SER A 93 13.00 -8.05 13.59
C SER A 93 13.96 -7.55 14.66
N ASN A 94 15.26 -7.49 14.34
CA ASN A 94 16.33 -7.13 15.28
C ASN A 94 16.84 -5.69 15.10
N SER A 95 16.84 -5.16 13.88
CA SER A 95 17.45 -3.85 13.55
C SER A 95 16.46 -2.81 13.00
N GLY A 96 15.24 -3.22 12.64
CA GLY A 96 14.28 -2.37 11.92
C GLY A 96 14.66 -2.08 10.46
N VAL A 97 15.79 -2.64 10.00
CA VAL A 97 16.28 -2.53 8.62
C VAL A 97 16.24 -3.91 7.97
N TRP A 98 15.67 -3.99 6.77
CA TRP A 98 15.67 -5.21 5.98
C TRP A 98 17.09 -5.52 5.49
N SER A 99 17.59 -6.71 5.81
CA SER A 99 18.82 -7.21 5.21
C SER A 99 18.63 -7.49 3.72
N GLN A 100 19.74 -7.54 2.98
CA GLN A 100 19.73 -7.95 1.56
C GLN A 100 19.04 -9.30 1.35
N SER A 101 19.22 -10.24 2.28
CA SER A 101 18.63 -11.58 2.20
C SER A 101 17.12 -11.57 2.43
N GLU A 102 16.62 -10.70 3.32
CA GLU A 102 15.18 -10.56 3.57
C GLU A 102 14.50 -9.78 2.44
N ASN A 103 15.17 -8.77 1.86
CA ASN A 103 14.70 -8.11 0.65
C ASN A 103 14.55 -9.11 -0.50
N ALA A 104 15.54 -9.97 -0.75
CA ALA A 104 15.47 -10.98 -1.79
C ALA A 104 14.34 -11.99 -1.57
N ARG A 105 14.11 -12.41 -0.31
CA ARG A 105 12.94 -13.23 0.04
C ARG A 105 11.66 -12.51 -0.33
N TRP A 106 11.52 -11.29 0.13
CA TRP A 106 10.31 -10.51 -0.05
C TRP A 106 10.01 -10.27 -1.53
N ILE A 107 11.02 -9.89 -2.32
CA ILE A 107 10.93 -9.78 -3.77
C ILE A 107 10.49 -11.10 -4.40
N TYR A 108 11.14 -12.21 -4.03
CA TYR A 108 10.79 -13.52 -4.57
C TYR A 108 9.33 -13.92 -4.25
N ARG A 109 8.87 -13.69 -3.01
CA ARG A 109 7.47 -13.91 -2.61
C ARG A 109 6.52 -13.08 -3.46
N GLN A 110 6.84 -11.80 -3.62
CA GLN A 110 6.03 -10.88 -4.40
C GLN A 110 5.93 -11.33 -5.86
N VAL A 111 7.04 -11.72 -6.49
CA VAL A 111 7.04 -12.18 -7.89
C VAL A 111 6.17 -13.42 -8.05
N LEU A 112 6.27 -14.40 -7.14
CA LEU A 112 5.43 -15.60 -7.20
C LEU A 112 3.94 -15.28 -7.02
N ALA A 113 3.60 -14.38 -6.10
CA ALA A 113 2.22 -13.93 -5.90
C ALA A 113 1.69 -13.18 -7.14
N GLN A 114 2.48 -12.28 -7.72
CA GLN A 114 2.12 -11.55 -8.94
C GLN A 114 1.94 -12.50 -10.13
N ASP A 115 2.83 -13.48 -10.30
CA ASP A 115 2.72 -14.48 -11.37
C ASP A 115 1.48 -15.38 -11.19
N TYR A 116 1.14 -15.76 -9.94
CA TYR A 116 -0.12 -16.43 -9.66
C TYR A 116 -1.32 -15.60 -10.11
N VAL A 117 -1.37 -14.31 -9.75
CA VAL A 117 -2.46 -13.40 -10.15
C VAL A 117 -2.55 -13.28 -11.67
N LEU A 118 -1.41 -13.11 -12.35
CA LEU A 118 -1.33 -12.98 -13.82
C LEU A 118 -1.86 -14.22 -14.56
N ARG A 119 -1.63 -15.43 -14.01
CA ARG A 119 -2.08 -16.69 -14.61
C ARG A 119 -3.55 -16.99 -14.38
N ASN A 120 -4.13 -16.50 -13.29
CA ASN A 120 -5.50 -16.81 -12.89
C ASN A 120 -6.52 -15.75 -13.31
N ARG A 121 -6.09 -14.72 -14.02
CA ARG A 121 -6.97 -13.64 -14.50
C ARG A 121 -6.76 -13.39 -15.97
N GLU A 122 -7.85 -13.16 -16.67
CA GLU A 122 -7.87 -12.76 -18.07
C GLU A 122 -8.18 -11.26 -18.20
N GLY A 123 -7.65 -10.61 -19.22
CA GLY A 123 -7.91 -9.20 -19.51
C GLY A 123 -7.16 -8.19 -18.62
N PRO A 124 -7.36 -6.88 -18.85
CA PRO A 124 -6.75 -5.81 -18.07
C PRO A 124 -7.25 -5.80 -16.63
N PHE A 125 -6.33 -5.58 -15.68
CA PHE A 125 -6.65 -5.39 -14.27
C PHE A 125 -5.56 -4.54 -13.61
N PHE A 126 -5.88 -4.00 -12.44
CA PHE A 126 -4.93 -3.34 -11.54
C PHE A 126 -4.58 -4.24 -10.37
N LEU A 127 -3.29 -4.35 -10.06
CA LEU A 127 -2.80 -4.82 -8.77
C LEU A 127 -2.49 -3.62 -7.89
N TYR A 128 -3.21 -3.48 -6.80
CA TYR A 128 -2.92 -2.51 -5.76
C TYR A 128 -2.14 -3.17 -4.63
N GLN A 129 -0.86 -2.84 -4.54
CA GLN A 129 0.03 -3.29 -3.48
C GLN A 129 -0.01 -2.32 -2.32
N THR A 130 -0.23 -2.85 -1.12
CA THR A 130 -0.23 -2.07 0.12
C THR A 130 0.36 -2.91 1.24
N THR A 131 0.66 -2.29 2.38
CA THR A 131 1.10 -3.02 3.58
C THR A 131 -0.08 -3.34 4.51
N VAL A 132 0.08 -4.37 5.35
CA VAL A 132 -0.86 -4.66 6.44
C VAL A 132 -0.96 -3.51 7.46
N THR A 133 0.02 -2.61 7.45
CA THR A 133 0.12 -1.42 8.32
C THR A 133 -0.63 -0.21 7.76
N SER A 134 -1.17 -0.33 6.55
CA SER A 134 -1.96 0.72 5.92
C SER A 134 -3.44 0.38 6.04
N VAL A 135 -4.29 1.39 6.02
CA VAL A 135 -5.76 1.29 5.99
C VAL A 135 -6.25 2.10 4.80
N VAL A 136 -7.11 1.52 3.99
CA VAL A 136 -7.49 2.08 2.69
C VAL A 136 -9.00 2.19 2.59
N ASP A 137 -9.51 3.37 2.26
CA ASP A 137 -10.89 3.53 1.81
C ASP A 137 -10.99 3.07 0.35
N PHE A 138 -11.53 1.87 0.15
CA PHE A 138 -11.65 1.30 -1.19
C PHE A 138 -12.57 2.10 -2.11
N ARG A 139 -13.54 2.87 -1.59
CA ARG A 139 -14.40 3.73 -2.41
C ARG A 139 -13.57 4.85 -3.07
N GLY A 140 -12.68 5.44 -2.28
CA GLY A 140 -11.69 6.41 -2.74
C GLY A 140 -10.71 5.78 -3.74
N LEU A 141 -10.16 4.61 -3.43
CA LEU A 141 -9.29 3.90 -4.38
C LEU A 141 -9.99 3.64 -5.72
N CYS A 142 -11.22 3.13 -5.72
CA CYS A 142 -11.99 2.88 -6.94
C CYS A 142 -12.15 4.16 -7.77
N THR A 143 -12.47 5.28 -7.12
CA THR A 143 -12.57 6.59 -7.77
C THR A 143 -11.25 6.99 -8.46
N VAL A 144 -10.11 6.71 -7.83
CA VAL A 144 -8.79 6.98 -8.42
C VAL A 144 -8.52 6.06 -9.61
N LEU A 145 -8.80 4.77 -9.48
CA LEU A 145 -8.56 3.79 -10.54
C LEU A 145 -9.34 4.12 -11.81
N ASP A 146 -10.54 4.70 -11.69
CA ASP A 146 -11.34 5.14 -12.85
C ASP A 146 -10.69 6.28 -13.66
N GLN A 147 -9.63 6.90 -13.12
CA GLN A 147 -8.86 7.97 -13.77
C GLN A 147 -7.45 7.56 -14.15
N LEU A 148 -7.07 6.29 -13.93
CA LEU A 148 -5.78 5.75 -14.32
C LEU A 148 -5.91 5.03 -15.66
N ASP A 149 -4.86 5.11 -16.46
CA ASP A 149 -4.77 4.30 -17.67
C ASP A 149 -4.62 2.82 -17.26
N PRO A 150 -5.46 1.89 -17.75
CA PRO A 150 -5.28 0.46 -17.48
C PRO A 150 -4.04 -0.14 -18.15
N VAL A 151 -3.29 0.63 -18.95
CA VAL A 151 -2.06 0.23 -19.62
C VAL A 151 -0.89 1.07 -19.14
N ASN A 152 0.27 0.44 -18.93
CA ASN A 152 1.51 1.09 -18.54
C ASN A 152 1.39 1.95 -17.26
N CYS A 153 0.46 1.62 -16.38
CA CYS A 153 0.22 2.35 -15.14
C CYS A 153 1.12 1.83 -14.03
N TYR A 154 1.95 2.73 -13.50
CA TYR A 154 2.68 2.55 -12.25
C TYR A 154 2.47 3.80 -11.40
N ALA A 155 1.63 3.70 -10.38
CA ALA A 155 1.13 4.86 -9.66
C ALA A 155 1.21 4.71 -8.14
N GLY A 156 1.43 5.81 -7.42
CA GLY A 156 1.50 5.81 -5.96
C GLY A 156 2.28 7.02 -5.42
N PRO A 157 2.59 7.07 -4.11
CA PRO A 157 3.39 8.13 -3.54
C PRO A 157 4.81 8.07 -4.08
N LEU A 158 5.29 9.20 -4.60
CA LEU A 158 6.61 9.25 -5.22
C LEU A 158 7.69 9.56 -4.19
N GLY A 159 8.78 8.82 -4.26
CA GLY A 159 10.05 9.15 -3.64
C GLY A 159 11.14 9.30 -4.69
N ARG A 160 12.26 9.93 -4.31
CA ARG A 160 13.43 10.04 -5.17
C ARG A 160 14.68 9.69 -4.39
N LEU A 161 15.54 8.89 -5.01
CA LEU A 161 16.85 8.57 -4.49
C LEU A 161 17.85 9.65 -4.89
N ASN A 162 18.63 10.11 -3.91
CA ASN A 162 19.78 11.00 -4.14
C ASN A 162 21.11 10.22 -4.08
N GLY A 163 21.04 8.90 -3.91
CA GLY A 163 22.19 8.02 -3.77
C GLY A 163 21.76 6.57 -3.52
N PRO A 164 22.65 5.59 -3.74
CA PRO A 164 24.01 5.71 -4.30
C PRO A 164 24.02 6.16 -5.78
N GLU A 165 25.18 6.52 -6.34
CA GLU A 165 25.34 7.10 -7.69
C GLU A 165 24.57 6.33 -8.78
N ALA A 166 24.61 5.00 -8.74
CA ALA A 166 23.90 4.13 -9.67
C ALA A 166 22.36 4.32 -9.70
N PHE A 167 21.78 4.89 -8.65
CA PHE A 167 20.34 5.18 -8.52
C PHE A 167 20.05 6.68 -8.33
N ASN A 168 21.04 7.55 -8.50
CA ASN A 168 20.82 8.97 -8.29
C ASN A 168 19.79 9.50 -9.30
N GLY A 169 18.76 10.18 -8.79
CA GLY A 169 17.64 10.67 -9.60
C GLY A 169 16.57 9.62 -9.92
N LEU A 170 16.72 8.36 -9.48
CA LEU A 170 15.69 7.34 -9.64
C LEU A 170 14.45 7.71 -8.83
N THR A 171 13.34 7.88 -9.53
CA THR A 171 12.02 8.09 -8.94
C THR A 171 11.35 6.72 -8.74
N PHE A 172 10.88 6.47 -7.53
CA PHE A 172 10.21 5.23 -7.16
C PHE A 172 8.81 5.51 -6.63
N VAL A 173 7.92 4.52 -6.74
CA VAL A 173 6.65 4.51 -6.02
C VAL A 173 6.85 3.78 -4.70
N SER A 174 6.42 4.38 -3.59
CA SER A 174 6.56 3.77 -2.27
C SER A 174 5.82 2.43 -2.20
N GLY A 175 6.50 1.39 -1.71
CA GLY A 175 5.91 0.05 -1.55
C GLY A 175 4.76 -0.04 -0.54
N ALA A 176 4.47 1.06 0.18
CA ALA A 176 3.29 1.15 1.03
C ALA A 176 1.99 1.33 0.24
N SER A 177 2.05 1.87 -0.97
CA SER A 177 0.88 2.17 -1.80
C SER A 177 1.31 2.24 -3.26
N ALA A 178 1.11 1.15 -4.01
CA ALA A 178 1.46 1.10 -5.42
C ALA A 178 0.35 0.46 -6.24
N VAL A 179 -0.09 1.13 -7.29
CA VAL A 179 -1.01 0.60 -8.30
C VAL A 179 -0.19 0.24 -9.53
N LEU A 180 -0.33 -1.00 -10.00
CA LEU A 180 0.36 -1.54 -11.17
C LEU A 180 -0.70 -2.09 -12.13
N SER A 181 -0.67 -1.69 -13.39
CA SER A 181 -1.47 -2.37 -14.42
C SER A 181 -0.89 -3.76 -14.74
N ARG A 182 -1.74 -4.63 -15.28
CA ARG A 182 -1.35 -5.97 -15.72
C ARG A 182 -0.07 -6.00 -16.55
N ASP A 183 0.04 -5.16 -17.58
CA ASP A 183 1.19 -5.16 -18.50
C ASP A 183 2.49 -4.75 -17.80
N VAL A 184 2.41 -3.89 -16.79
CA VAL A 184 3.56 -3.54 -15.94
C VAL A 184 3.98 -4.73 -15.09
N LEU A 185 3.03 -5.50 -14.55
CA LEU A 185 3.33 -6.74 -13.82
C LEU A 185 3.96 -7.80 -14.73
N GLU A 186 3.48 -7.93 -15.97
CA GLU A 186 4.05 -8.83 -16.97
C GLU A 186 5.51 -8.46 -17.27
N ARG A 187 5.81 -7.16 -17.46
CA ARG A 187 7.20 -6.68 -17.61
C ARG A 187 8.05 -6.95 -16.38
N MET A 188 7.52 -6.73 -15.17
CA MET A 188 8.26 -7.06 -13.94
C MET A 188 8.61 -8.55 -13.88
N ARG A 189 7.66 -9.43 -14.23
CA ARG A 189 7.86 -10.88 -14.29
C ARG A 189 8.93 -11.26 -15.32
N GLU A 190 8.88 -10.68 -16.52
CA GLU A 190 9.83 -10.95 -17.61
C GLU A 190 11.25 -10.49 -17.28
N ARG A 191 11.40 -9.37 -16.55
CA ARG A 191 12.70 -8.78 -16.20
C ARG A 191 13.27 -9.30 -14.89
N TYR A 192 12.49 -10.06 -14.12
CA TYR A 192 12.96 -10.59 -12.85
C TYR A 192 14.03 -11.67 -13.06
N ASP A 193 15.24 -11.38 -12.61
CA ASP A 193 16.32 -12.36 -12.47
C ASP A 193 16.75 -12.45 -11.00
N PRO A 194 16.55 -13.60 -10.32
CA PRO A 194 16.94 -13.78 -8.92
C PRO A 194 18.45 -13.71 -8.68
N ARG A 195 19.27 -13.78 -9.73
CA ARG A 195 20.73 -13.67 -9.64
C ARG A 195 21.23 -12.25 -9.87
N HIS A 196 20.36 -11.35 -10.31
CA HIS A 196 20.73 -9.96 -10.54
C HIS A 196 21.03 -9.26 -9.23
N VAL A 197 22.00 -8.34 -9.24
CA VAL A 197 22.38 -7.55 -8.04
C VAL A 197 21.22 -6.74 -7.47
N PHE A 198 20.23 -6.40 -8.30
CA PHE A 198 19.03 -5.67 -7.87
C PHE A 198 18.03 -6.52 -7.09
N ALA A 199 18.11 -7.85 -7.16
CA ALA A 199 17.19 -8.75 -6.47
C ALA A 199 17.31 -8.72 -4.94
N THR A 200 18.24 -7.92 -4.38
CA THR A 200 18.44 -7.74 -2.94
C THR A 200 18.17 -6.30 -2.46
N LEU A 201 17.78 -5.40 -3.37
CA LEU A 201 17.44 -4.02 -3.04
C LEU A 201 16.14 -3.94 -2.22
N PRO A 202 15.90 -2.84 -1.48
CA PRO A 202 14.58 -2.53 -0.97
C PRO A 202 13.53 -2.63 -2.08
N ASN A 203 12.36 -3.17 -1.75
CA ASN A 203 11.39 -3.62 -2.74
C ASN A 203 10.96 -2.53 -3.74
N ASP A 204 10.62 -1.34 -3.25
CA ASP A 204 10.21 -0.20 -4.06
C ASP A 204 11.34 0.30 -4.98
N ILE A 205 12.58 0.26 -4.49
CA ILE A 205 13.77 0.55 -5.29
C ILE A 205 13.97 -0.53 -6.37
N TRP A 206 13.83 -1.81 -6.03
CA TRP A 206 13.90 -2.92 -6.99
C TRP A 206 12.85 -2.79 -8.10
N GLN A 207 11.58 -2.52 -7.73
CA GLN A 207 10.50 -2.27 -8.69
C GLN A 207 10.87 -1.11 -9.62
N ALA A 208 11.32 0.01 -9.07
CA ALA A 208 11.69 1.18 -9.83
C ALA A 208 12.86 0.93 -10.79
N ALA A 209 13.86 0.14 -10.38
CA ALA A 209 15.01 -0.24 -11.19
C ALA A 209 14.62 -1.20 -12.32
N LEU A 210 13.77 -2.20 -12.05
CA LEU A 210 13.25 -3.09 -13.10
C LEU A 210 12.39 -2.34 -14.12
N LEU A 211 11.59 -1.37 -13.64
CA LEU A 211 10.68 -0.57 -14.45
C LEU A 211 11.30 0.78 -14.84
N HIS A 212 12.60 0.84 -15.10
CA HIS A 212 13.35 2.08 -15.39
C HIS A 212 12.87 2.88 -16.62
N ASP A 213 11.92 2.36 -17.38
CA ASP A 213 11.32 2.94 -18.59
C ASP A 213 9.83 3.29 -18.45
N VAL A 214 9.18 2.98 -17.32
CA VAL A 214 7.74 3.21 -17.10
C VAL A 214 7.49 4.52 -16.34
N ALA A 215 6.82 5.52 -16.89
CA ALA A 215 6.55 6.75 -16.13
C ALA A 215 5.72 6.49 -14.86
N ARG A 216 5.95 7.26 -13.79
CA ARG A 216 5.27 7.12 -12.50
C ARG A 216 4.16 8.16 -12.36
N GLN A 217 2.98 7.73 -11.95
CA GLN A 217 1.87 8.64 -11.67
C GLN A 217 1.73 8.88 -10.17
N ALA A 218 1.87 10.13 -9.74
CA ALA A 218 1.80 10.45 -8.32
C ALA A 218 0.37 10.28 -7.78
N LEU A 219 0.26 9.64 -6.62
CA LEU A 219 -0.97 9.49 -5.85
C LEU A 219 -0.76 9.89 -4.38
N PRO A 220 -1.80 10.38 -3.68
CA PRO A 220 -1.69 10.80 -2.29
C PRO A 220 -1.51 9.62 -1.33
N THR A 221 -0.90 9.90 -0.19
CA THR A 221 -0.90 9.04 1.00
C THR A 221 -0.73 9.90 2.24
N PHE A 222 -1.48 9.58 3.28
CA PHE A 222 -1.37 10.22 4.58
C PHE A 222 -0.73 9.26 5.60
N ASN A 223 0.22 9.74 6.39
CA ASN A 223 0.94 8.95 7.38
C ASN A 223 0.56 9.38 8.81
N LEU A 224 0.10 8.43 9.61
CA LEU A 224 -0.05 8.56 11.05
C LEU A 224 1.27 8.14 11.69
N VAL A 225 2.11 9.11 12.10
CA VAL A 225 3.49 8.83 12.52
C VAL A 225 3.82 9.14 13.99
N LYS A 226 2.95 9.88 14.69
CA LYS A 226 3.23 10.23 16.09
C LYS A 226 3.17 8.98 17.00
N PRO A 227 4.18 8.73 17.87
CA PRO A 227 4.10 7.72 18.92
C PRO A 227 2.99 8.12 19.89
N ARG A 228 2.13 7.17 20.27
CA ARG A 228 0.98 7.41 21.14
C ARG A 228 0.95 6.37 22.23
N ALA A 229 0.60 6.80 23.44
CA ALA A 229 0.28 5.86 24.50
C ALA A 229 -0.95 5.05 24.07
N ALA A 230 -0.95 3.75 24.37
CA ALA A 230 -2.04 2.86 24.01
C ALA A 230 -3.37 3.46 24.48
N ARG A 231 -4.32 3.65 23.55
CA ARG A 231 -5.68 4.21 23.79
C ARG A 231 -5.75 5.70 24.13
N ALA A 232 -4.65 6.44 24.19
CA ALA A 232 -4.61 7.76 24.82
C ALA A 232 -5.35 8.88 24.06
N ASP A 233 -5.75 8.69 22.80
CA ASP A 233 -6.51 9.73 22.09
C ASP A 233 -7.36 9.20 20.91
N ALA A 234 -8.33 8.34 21.22
CA ALA A 234 -9.22 7.77 20.20
C ALA A 234 -10.02 8.84 19.43
N GLY A 235 -10.50 9.88 20.14
CA GLY A 235 -11.33 10.94 19.55
C GLY A 235 -10.56 11.78 18.54
N TYR A 236 -9.32 12.15 18.84
CA TYR A 236 -8.47 12.90 17.90
C TYR A 236 -8.18 12.10 16.63
N ILE A 237 -7.85 10.81 16.74
CA ILE A 237 -7.54 9.98 15.56
C ILE A 237 -8.75 9.89 14.64
N THR A 238 -9.93 9.62 15.19
CA THR A 238 -11.16 9.59 14.41
C THR A 238 -11.43 10.94 13.76
N ALA A 239 -11.31 12.05 14.49
CA ALA A 239 -11.53 13.39 13.94
C ALA A 239 -10.53 13.73 12.82
N LEU A 240 -9.25 13.44 13.03
CA LEU A 240 -8.19 13.65 12.05
C LEU A 240 -8.42 12.84 10.78
N VAL A 241 -8.73 11.53 10.91
CA VAL A 241 -9.00 10.67 9.75
C VAL A 241 -10.23 11.16 8.98
N LYS A 242 -11.31 11.54 9.67
CA LYS A 242 -12.51 12.14 9.04
C LYS A 242 -12.18 13.43 8.30
N GLN A 243 -11.38 14.31 8.89
CA GLN A 243 -10.92 15.53 8.23
C GLN A 243 -10.10 15.23 6.96
N GLN A 244 -9.18 14.26 7.03
CA GLN A 244 -8.37 13.85 5.89
C GLN A 244 -9.22 13.20 4.78
N LEU A 245 -10.23 12.39 5.14
CA LEU A 245 -11.21 11.84 4.20
C LEU A 245 -11.99 12.95 3.49
N GLN A 246 -12.44 13.98 4.22
CA GLN A 246 -13.10 15.15 3.63
C GLN A 246 -12.19 15.93 2.66
N GLN A 247 -10.87 15.88 2.88
CA GLN A 247 -9.86 16.44 1.97
C GLN A 247 -9.53 15.52 0.79
N GLY A 248 -10.17 14.35 0.69
CA GLY A 248 -10.02 13.40 -0.41
C GLY A 248 -8.97 12.30 -0.19
N GLN A 249 -8.33 12.22 0.98
CA GLN A 249 -7.40 11.14 1.29
C GLN A 249 -8.14 9.80 1.32
N TYR A 250 -7.52 8.76 0.78
CA TYR A 250 -8.08 7.40 0.78
C TYR A 250 -7.09 6.34 1.28
N HIS A 251 -5.82 6.70 1.47
CA HIS A 251 -4.77 5.82 1.95
C HIS A 251 -4.16 6.39 3.25
N PHE A 252 -4.24 5.61 4.32
CA PHE A 252 -3.73 5.96 5.64
C PHE A 252 -2.68 4.94 6.09
N ARG A 253 -1.41 5.33 6.07
CA ARG A 253 -0.32 4.48 6.57
C ARG A 253 -0.14 4.70 8.08
N VAL A 254 -0.25 3.64 8.87
CA VAL A 254 0.04 3.68 10.31
C VAL A 254 1.50 3.29 10.50
N LYS A 255 2.33 4.26 10.91
CA LYS A 255 3.74 4.07 11.29
C LYS A 255 3.93 4.54 12.71
N THR A 256 3.80 3.69 13.71
CA THR A 256 4.17 4.09 15.07
C THR A 256 5.61 3.70 15.37
N VAL A 257 6.21 4.36 16.36
CA VAL A 257 7.51 3.97 16.92
C VAL A 257 7.26 3.41 18.31
N ALA A 258 7.83 2.24 18.62
CA ALA A 258 7.75 1.67 19.96
C ALA A 258 8.41 2.63 20.98
N PRO A 259 7.79 2.92 22.14
CA PRO A 259 8.32 3.88 23.12
C PRO A 259 9.74 3.55 23.61
N GLU A 260 10.10 2.27 23.68
CA GLU A 260 11.44 1.79 24.05
C GLU A 260 12.51 1.90 22.95
N ASP A 261 12.13 2.21 21.71
CA ASP A 261 13.08 2.29 20.58
C ASP A 261 13.47 3.76 20.32
N ALA A 262 14.33 4.30 21.18
CA ALA A 262 14.78 5.70 21.17
C ALA A 262 15.44 6.16 19.84
N ALA A 263 15.76 5.22 18.94
CA ALA A 263 16.33 5.49 17.62
C ALA A 263 15.29 5.51 16.48
N GLY A 264 14.01 5.18 16.74
CA GLY A 264 12.95 5.24 15.72
C GLY A 264 13.10 4.26 14.56
N ARG A 265 13.91 3.20 14.71
CA ARG A 265 14.31 2.32 13.60
C ARG A 265 13.30 1.21 13.32
N ARG A 266 12.53 0.76 14.31
CA ARG A 266 11.50 -0.25 14.11
C ARG A 266 10.15 0.40 13.79
N GLU A 267 9.60 0.12 12.61
CA GLU A 267 8.17 0.38 12.38
C GLU A 267 7.37 -0.54 13.32
N ASP A 268 6.67 0.06 14.28
CA ASP A 268 5.65 -0.58 15.07
C ASP A 268 4.28 -0.22 14.51
N ILE A 269 3.26 -1.00 14.86
CA ILE A 269 1.87 -0.68 14.54
C ILE A 269 1.12 -0.61 15.86
N ASP A 270 0.45 0.51 16.10
CA ASP A 270 -0.61 0.57 17.09
C ASP A 270 -1.93 0.06 16.47
N PRO A 271 -2.41 -1.15 16.83
CA PRO A 271 -3.64 -1.69 16.29
C PRO A 271 -4.86 -0.85 16.69
N TRP A 272 -4.76 -0.05 17.76
CA TRP A 272 -5.83 0.87 18.15
C TRP A 272 -5.98 2.02 17.16
N ILE A 273 -4.87 2.65 16.73
CA ILE A 273 -4.90 3.68 15.69
C ILE A 273 -5.48 3.11 14.41
N MET A 274 -5.06 1.89 14.04
CA MET A 274 -5.55 1.20 12.86
C MET A 274 -7.07 0.93 12.95
N LEU A 275 -7.55 0.41 14.09
CA LEU A 275 -8.97 0.19 14.34
C LEU A 275 -9.77 1.51 14.24
N ARG A 276 -9.30 2.59 14.88
CA ARG A 276 -9.97 3.90 14.82
C ARG A 276 -9.98 4.49 13.40
N THR A 277 -8.93 4.25 12.63
CA THR A 277 -8.87 4.65 11.22
C THR A 277 -9.90 3.87 10.39
N MET A 278 -9.98 2.55 10.59
CA MET A 278 -10.97 1.69 9.94
C MET A 278 -12.41 2.12 10.27
N GLU A 279 -12.72 2.32 11.56
CA GLU A 279 -14.02 2.81 12.02
C GLU A 279 -14.36 4.17 11.41
N ALA A 280 -13.42 5.13 11.44
CA ALA A 280 -13.62 6.45 10.85
C ALA A 280 -13.94 6.39 9.35
N ILE A 281 -13.28 5.53 8.58
CA ILE A 281 -13.58 5.30 7.17
C ILE A 281 -15.00 4.72 7.03
N LEU A 282 -15.36 3.73 7.84
CA LEU A 282 -16.68 3.11 7.78
C LEU A 282 -17.81 4.06 8.21
N GLU A 283 -17.54 5.02 9.07
CA GLU A 283 -18.53 6.02 9.48
C GLU A 283 -18.64 7.20 8.52
N SER A 284 -17.70 7.35 7.58
CA SER A 284 -17.64 8.50 6.68
C SER A 284 -18.31 8.24 5.34
N GLU A 285 -18.92 9.29 4.80
CA GLU A 285 -19.38 9.32 3.41
C GLU A 285 -18.18 9.58 2.49
N HIS A 286 -18.13 8.84 1.38
CA HIS A 286 -17.12 9.04 0.36
C HIS A 286 -17.48 10.24 -0.52
N THR A 287 -16.51 11.10 -0.81
CA THR A 287 -16.68 12.28 -1.68
C THR A 287 -15.74 12.17 -2.89
N PRO A 288 -16.21 11.59 -4.02
CA PRO A 288 -15.36 11.39 -5.21
C PRO A 288 -14.67 12.66 -5.69
N ALA A 289 -15.37 13.79 -5.70
CA ALA A 289 -14.83 15.08 -6.14
C ALA A 289 -13.62 15.53 -5.30
N ALA A 290 -13.66 15.31 -3.97
CA ALA A 290 -12.55 15.66 -3.09
C ALA A 290 -11.32 14.78 -3.37
N THR A 291 -11.54 13.47 -3.54
CA THR A 291 -10.46 12.53 -3.91
C THR A 291 -9.83 12.91 -5.25
N LEU A 292 -10.63 13.22 -6.27
CA LEU A 292 -10.12 13.63 -7.58
C LEU A 292 -9.35 14.94 -7.52
N ALA A 293 -9.85 15.93 -6.76
CA ALA A 293 -9.16 17.19 -6.55
C ALA A 293 -7.81 17.01 -5.86
N LEU A 294 -7.73 16.15 -4.84
CA LEU A 294 -6.48 15.83 -4.15
C LEU A 294 -5.49 15.12 -5.08
N VAL A 295 -5.96 14.18 -5.89
CA VAL A 295 -5.12 13.46 -6.87
C VAL A 295 -4.54 14.42 -7.91
N ASP A 296 -5.38 15.27 -8.52
CA ASP A 296 -4.91 16.29 -9.48
C ASP A 296 -3.86 17.22 -8.84
N LYS A 297 -4.13 17.67 -7.62
CA LYS A 297 -3.22 18.50 -6.85
C LYS A 297 -1.87 17.83 -6.61
N VAL A 298 -1.86 16.58 -6.14
CA VAL A 298 -0.62 15.82 -5.92
C VAL A 298 0.16 15.64 -7.23
N ARG A 299 -0.51 15.28 -8.33
CA ARG A 299 0.13 15.12 -9.65
C ARG A 299 0.78 16.41 -10.13
N ARG A 300 0.05 17.54 -10.06
CA ARG A 300 0.57 18.85 -10.46
C ARG A 300 1.75 19.27 -9.61
N MET A 301 1.69 19.03 -8.30
CA MET A 301 2.83 19.31 -7.43
C MET A 301 4.05 18.52 -7.88
N THR A 302 3.94 17.20 -8.08
CA THR A 302 5.09 16.35 -8.41
C THR A 302 5.78 16.66 -9.73
N ASP A 303 5.07 17.20 -10.72
CA ASP A 303 5.61 17.51 -12.05
C ASP A 303 5.65 19.01 -12.38
N GLY A 304 5.85 19.86 -11.36
CA GLY A 304 6.05 21.30 -11.60
C GLY A 304 4.85 22.03 -12.22
N GLY A 305 3.64 21.47 -12.08
CA GLY A 305 2.36 22.09 -12.46
C GLY A 305 1.63 21.42 -13.62
N ALA A 306 2.31 20.60 -14.43
CA ALA A 306 1.72 19.98 -15.63
C ALA A 306 0.73 18.84 -15.30
N GLY A 307 0.96 18.14 -14.18
CA GLY A 307 0.12 17.01 -13.76
C GLY A 307 0.35 15.73 -14.57
N ALA A 308 1.43 15.66 -15.36
CA ALA A 308 1.76 14.50 -16.17
C ALA A 308 2.48 13.42 -15.33
N PRO A 309 2.48 12.16 -15.82
CA PRO A 309 3.35 11.13 -15.27
C PRO A 309 4.83 11.57 -15.24
N VAL A 310 5.52 11.28 -14.15
CA VAL A 310 6.91 11.65 -13.91
C VAL A 310 7.84 10.62 -14.54
N ALA A 311 8.86 11.08 -15.25
CA ALA A 311 9.87 10.20 -15.85
C ALA A 311 10.59 9.34 -14.77
N PRO A 312 11.00 8.09 -15.10
CA PRO A 312 11.67 7.19 -14.16
C PRO A 312 12.93 7.79 -13.52
N ILE A 313 13.72 8.51 -14.31
CA ILE A 313 14.90 9.26 -13.87
C ILE A 313 14.68 10.71 -14.27
N ARG A 314 14.92 11.63 -13.34
CA ARG A 314 14.72 13.06 -13.54
C ARG A 314 15.87 13.88 -12.97
N ALA A 315 16.30 14.90 -13.71
CA ALA A 315 17.30 15.86 -13.23
C ALA A 315 16.69 16.92 -12.31
N GLU A 316 15.47 17.39 -12.60
CA GLU A 316 14.79 18.39 -11.80
C GLU A 316 14.24 17.81 -10.47
N PRO A 317 14.11 18.64 -9.41
CA PRO A 317 13.47 18.25 -8.16
C PRO A 317 12.01 17.78 -8.35
N LEU A 318 11.63 16.73 -7.61
CA LEU A 318 10.23 16.61 -7.18
C LEU A 318 9.92 17.86 -6.34
N HIS A 319 8.80 18.53 -6.59
CA HIS A 319 8.38 19.80 -5.97
C HIS A 319 9.16 20.23 -4.71
N THR A 320 9.86 21.36 -4.77
CA THR A 320 10.62 21.92 -3.64
C THR A 320 9.90 23.06 -2.91
N GLY A 321 8.67 23.39 -3.30
CA GLY A 321 7.88 24.45 -2.67
C GLY A 321 7.12 23.98 -1.43
N HIS A 322 6.54 24.95 -0.70
CA HIS A 322 5.63 24.63 0.39
C HIS A 322 4.37 23.95 -0.15
N ARG A 323 4.04 22.80 0.43
CA ARG A 323 2.76 22.12 0.21
C ARG A 323 1.71 22.66 1.15
N ASP A 324 0.50 22.77 0.65
CA ASP A 324 -0.71 23.16 1.39
C ASP A 324 -1.62 21.94 1.68
N ILE A 325 -1.11 20.72 1.45
CA ILE A 325 -1.70 19.45 1.87
C ILE A 325 -0.73 18.69 2.76
N PRO A 326 -1.13 18.27 3.97
CA PRO A 326 -0.26 17.49 4.85
C PRO A 326 -0.10 16.05 4.33
N LEU A 327 1.10 15.48 4.43
CA LEU A 327 1.33 14.04 4.19
C LEU A 327 1.46 13.24 5.48
N SER A 328 1.49 13.93 6.62
CA SER A 328 1.56 13.31 7.93
C SER A 328 0.89 14.14 9.01
N ASP A 329 0.54 13.48 10.10
CA ASP A 329 -0.02 14.11 11.30
C ASP A 329 0.96 15.03 12.06
N LEU A 330 2.27 15.00 11.75
CA LEU A 330 3.25 15.94 12.28
C LEU A 330 3.10 17.36 11.73
N GLU A 331 2.60 17.49 10.50
CA GLU A 331 2.50 18.77 9.79
C GLU A 331 1.25 19.58 10.16
N ILE A 332 0.37 18.99 10.96
CA ILE A 332 -0.92 19.56 11.36
C ILE A 332 -0.79 20.25 12.75
N ALA A 333 0.42 20.33 13.31
CA ALA A 333 0.71 20.84 14.65
C ALA A 333 0.93 22.36 14.71
#